data_AF-A0A250FRN8-F1
#
_entry.id   AF-A0A250FRN8-F1
#
_cell.length_a   1.000
_cell.length_b   1.000
_cell.length_c   1.000
_cell.angle_alpha   90.00
_cell.angle_beta   90.00
_cell.angle_gamma   90.00
#
_symmetry.space_group_name_H-M   'P 1'
#
loop_
_entity.id
_entity.type
_entity.pdbx_description
1 polymer ?
#
loop_
_entity_poly.entity_id
_entity_poly.type
_entity_poly.pdbx_seq_one_letter_code
_entity_poly.pdbx_strand_id
1 'polypeptide(L)'
;MKKATQYILIAIAIEVLLALLTYESVNFLITTNHVGFFSDFKGNLLPIGSGVLMCVVLGILIGEFFPFERQPRALQIYLGIIILFFLLFEGVLTGYFVENAHYSLFYFNWNDLGILFLIFLIFGGIQTLGVGIWLGMRLRKMKSEE
;
A
#
# COMPACT_ATOMS: atom_id res chain seq x y z
N MET A 1 15.60 14.53 -5.31
CA MET A 1 14.63 13.44 -5.40
C MET A 1 13.85 13.62 -6.69
N LYS A 2 13.75 12.58 -7.52
CA LYS A 2 13.04 12.66 -8.82
C LYS A 2 11.55 12.95 -8.62
N LYS A 3 10.91 13.63 -9.58
CA LYS A 3 9.45 13.87 -9.58
C LYS A 3 8.67 12.55 -9.45
N ALA A 4 9.15 11.48 -10.09
CA ALA A 4 8.58 10.14 -10.00
C ALA A 4 8.52 9.63 -8.55
N THR A 5 9.62 9.72 -7.82
CA THR A 5 9.70 9.34 -6.40
C THR A 5 8.70 10.12 -5.56
N GLN A 6 8.59 11.44 -5.77
CA GLN A 6 7.63 12.27 -5.04
C GLN A 6 6.19 11.80 -5.28
N TYR A 7 5.81 11.50 -6.52
CA TYR A 7 4.47 11.00 -6.83
C TYR A 7 4.21 9.62 -6.22
N ILE A 8 5.19 8.73 -6.20
CA ILE A 8 5.06 7.43 -5.54
C ILE A 8 4.86 7.59 -4.03
N LEU A 9 5.64 8.47 -3.37
CA LEU A 9 5.48 8.74 -1.94
C LEU A 9 4.12 9.36 -1.61
N ILE A 10 3.63 10.29 -2.45
CA ILE A 10 2.29 10.85 -2.30
C ILE A 10 1.23 9.74 -2.47
N ALA A 11 1.40 8.86 -3.45
CA ALA A 11 0.48 7.75 -3.67
C ALA A 11 0.44 6.80 -2.45
N ILE A 12 1.60 6.47 -1.86
CA ILE A 12 1.67 5.68 -0.62
C ILE A 12 0.92 6.39 0.52
N ALA A 13 1.13 7.69 0.70
CA ALA A 13 0.45 8.44 1.76
C ALA A 13 -1.08 8.47 1.56
N ILE A 14 -1.55 8.69 0.33
CA ILE A 14 -2.98 8.63 0.00
C ILE A 14 -3.53 7.23 0.27
N GLU A 15 -2.83 6.19 -0.14
CA GLU A 15 -3.25 4.81 0.04
C GLU A 15 -3.38 4.43 1.51
N VAL A 16 -2.40 4.82 2.35
CA VAL A 16 -2.46 4.60 3.80
C VAL A 16 -3.66 5.34 4.41
N LEU A 17 -3.90 6.59 4.03
CA LEU A 17 -5.05 7.35 4.52
C LEU A 17 -6.38 6.73 4.10
N LEU A 18 -6.50 6.28 2.85
CA LEU A 18 -7.70 5.62 2.34
C LEU A 18 -7.92 4.26 3.03
N ALA A 19 -6.86 3.49 3.26
CA ALA A 19 -6.94 2.22 3.97
C ALA A 19 -7.46 2.42 5.41
N LEU A 20 -6.98 3.44 6.11
CA LEU A 20 -7.50 3.81 7.43
C LEU A 20 -8.97 4.22 7.37
N LEU A 21 -9.36 5.05 6.40
CA LEU A 21 -10.76 5.46 6.22
C LEU A 21 -11.67 4.28 5.91
N THR A 22 -11.22 3.35 5.07
CA THR A 22 -11.97 2.13 4.72
C THR A 22 -12.13 1.24 5.95
N TYR A 23 -11.07 1.02 6.72
CA TYR A 23 -11.13 0.26 7.97
C TYR A 23 -12.15 0.87 8.94
N GLU A 24 -12.10 2.17 9.17
CA GLU A 24 -13.04 2.88 10.05
C GLU A 24 -14.48 2.80 9.54
N SER A 25 -14.69 3.01 8.23
CA SER A 25 -16.03 2.97 7.64
C SER A 25 -16.65 1.58 7.78
N VAL A 26 -15.87 0.53 7.55
CA VAL A 26 -16.30 -0.86 7.72
C VAL A 26 -16.58 -1.16 9.20
N ASN A 27 -15.69 -0.74 10.11
CA ASN A 27 -15.85 -0.95 11.54
C ASN A 27 -17.11 -0.25 12.07
N PHE A 28 -17.36 1.00 11.65
CA PHE A 28 -18.56 1.76 11.99
C PHE A 28 -19.86 1.10 11.49
N LEU A 29 -19.83 0.48 10.30
CA LEU A 29 -21.00 -0.19 9.73
C LEU A 29 -21.30 -1.55 10.37
N ILE A 30 -20.27 -2.28 10.81
CA ILE A 30 -20.41 -3.65 11.30
C ILE A 30 -20.55 -3.71 12.84
N THR A 31 -19.99 -2.76 13.57
CA THR A 31 -19.99 -2.79 15.04
C THR A 31 -21.08 -1.90 15.65
N THR A 32 -21.83 -2.46 16.61
CA THR A 32 -22.77 -1.72 17.46
C THR A 32 -22.09 -1.03 18.65
N ASN A 33 -20.85 -1.40 18.97
CA ASN A 33 -20.03 -0.77 19.99
C ASN A 33 -18.94 0.05 19.32
N HIS A 34 -19.09 1.38 19.32
CA HIS A 34 -18.09 2.30 18.80
C HIS A 34 -16.90 2.39 19.76
N VAL A 35 -15.97 1.43 19.65
CA VAL A 35 -14.69 1.49 20.35
C VAL A 35 -13.83 2.58 19.69
N GLY A 36 -13.14 3.41 20.48
CA GLY A 36 -12.41 4.57 19.96
C GLY A 36 -11.23 4.18 19.05
N PHE A 37 -11.06 4.92 17.95
CA PHE A 37 -10.04 4.80 16.88
C PHE A 37 -8.70 4.15 17.31
N PHE A 38 -8.05 4.65 18.37
CA PHE A 38 -6.70 4.22 18.76
C PHE A 38 -6.63 2.93 19.59
N SER A 39 -7.77 2.39 20.02
CA SER A 39 -7.79 1.21 20.89
C SER A 39 -7.34 -0.06 20.16
N ASP A 40 -7.78 -0.24 18.91
CA ASP A 40 -7.44 -1.41 18.08
C ASP A 40 -6.01 -1.36 17.51
N PHE A 41 -5.40 -0.17 17.44
CA PHE A 41 -4.02 -0.02 16.93
C PHE A 41 -2.94 -0.30 17.97
N LYS A 42 -3.24 -0.28 19.28
CA LYS A 42 -2.21 -0.38 20.33
C LYS A 42 -1.35 -1.65 20.28
N GLY A 43 -1.86 -2.76 19.73
CA GLY A 43 -1.10 -3.99 19.50
C GLY A 43 -0.42 -4.08 18.13
N ASN A 44 -0.95 -3.38 17.12
CA ASN A 44 -0.60 -3.61 15.70
C ASN A 44 0.31 -2.51 15.11
N LEU A 45 0.71 -1.51 15.90
CA LEU A 45 1.52 -0.39 15.44
C LEU A 45 2.87 -0.82 14.82
N LEU A 46 3.53 -1.81 15.40
CA LEU A 46 4.85 -2.26 14.95
C LEU A 46 4.76 -3.02 13.60
N PRO A 47 3.87 -4.01 13.43
CA PRO A 47 3.56 -4.60 12.12
C PRO A 47 3.16 -3.57 11.06
N ILE A 48 2.20 -2.71 11.36
CA ILE A 48 1.69 -1.71 10.41
C ILE A 48 2.81 -0.74 10.01
N GLY A 49 3.56 -0.24 11.00
CA GLY A 49 4.69 0.65 10.77
C GLY A 49 5.77 0.01 9.90
N SER A 50 6.09 -1.27 10.13
CA SER A 50 7.08 -1.99 9.31
C SER A 50 6.63 -2.19 7.86
N GLY A 51 5.34 -2.49 7.63
CA GLY A 51 4.77 -2.59 6.28
C GLY A 51 4.81 -1.27 5.54
N VAL A 52 4.39 -0.16 6.19
CA VAL A 52 4.46 1.18 5.60
C VAL A 52 5.90 1.59 5.31
N LEU A 53 6.83 1.30 6.22
CA LEU A 53 8.25 1.58 6.02
C LEU A 53 8.79 0.85 4.79
N MET A 54 8.41 -0.42 4.59
CA MET A 54 8.80 -1.19 3.42
C MET A 54 8.27 -0.58 2.12
N CYS A 55 7.00 -0.14 2.09
CA CYS A 55 6.43 0.59 0.96
C CYS A 55 7.24 1.86 0.64
N VAL A 56 7.62 2.63 1.66
CA VAL A 56 8.41 3.87 1.48
C VAL A 56 9.79 3.56 0.91
N VAL A 57 10.50 2.59 1.47
CA VAL A 57 11.85 2.21 1.01
C VAL A 57 11.82 1.74 -0.44
N LEU A 58 10.94 0.80 -0.77
CA LEU A 58 10.77 0.31 -2.14
C LEU A 58 10.28 1.42 -3.09
N GLY A 59 9.37 2.28 -2.63
CA GLY A 59 8.87 3.40 -3.42
C GLY A 59 9.97 4.39 -3.80
N ILE A 60 10.91 4.65 -2.88
CA ILE A 60 12.11 5.45 -3.15
C ILE A 60 13.00 4.76 -4.18
N LEU A 61 13.28 3.46 -4.02
CA LEU A 61 14.11 2.71 -4.95
C LEU A 61 13.51 2.69 -6.36
N ILE A 62 12.22 2.39 -6.49
CA ILE A 62 11.52 2.40 -7.76
C ILE A 62 11.54 3.81 -8.37
N GLY A 63 11.20 4.84 -7.59
CA GLY A 63 11.16 6.23 -8.06
C GLY A 63 12.50 6.76 -8.56
N GLU A 64 13.59 6.42 -7.89
CA GLU A 64 14.92 6.91 -8.22
C GLU A 64 15.57 6.12 -9.37
N PHE A 65 15.40 4.79 -9.40
CA PHE A 65 16.12 3.93 -10.35
C PHE A 65 15.32 3.54 -11.59
N PHE A 66 13.98 3.58 -11.55
CA PHE A 66 13.16 3.14 -12.68
C PHE A 66 13.04 4.25 -13.75
N PRO A 67 13.34 3.96 -15.03
CA PRO A 67 13.34 4.96 -16.10
C PRO A 67 11.93 5.21 -16.65
N PHE A 68 11.09 5.92 -15.89
CA PHE A 68 9.70 6.21 -16.25
C PHE A 68 9.52 7.02 -17.55
N GLU A 69 10.47 7.91 -17.89
CA GLU A 69 10.36 8.75 -19.10
C GLU A 69 10.49 7.93 -20.39
N ARG A 70 11.17 6.78 -20.34
CA ARG A 70 11.41 5.90 -21.49
C ARG A 70 10.21 5.03 -21.84
N GLN A 71 9.21 4.95 -20.96
CA GLN A 71 8.07 4.05 -21.14
C GLN A 71 7.00 4.64 -22.09
N PRO A 72 6.24 3.79 -22.79
CA PRO A 72 5.11 4.21 -23.62
C PRO A 72 3.96 4.76 -22.77
N ARG A 73 3.24 5.77 -23.29
CA ARG A 73 2.16 6.47 -22.56
C ARG A 73 1.03 5.55 -22.07
N ALA A 74 0.68 4.54 -22.86
CA ALA A 74 -0.33 3.55 -22.46
C ALA A 74 0.15 2.73 -21.27
N LEU A 75 1.43 2.33 -21.27
CA LEU A 75 2.03 1.51 -20.22
C LEU A 75 2.20 2.28 -18.89
N GLN A 76 2.36 3.60 -18.93
CA GLN A 76 2.54 4.42 -17.72
C GLN A 76 1.34 4.39 -16.77
N ILE A 77 0.11 4.29 -17.28
CA ILE A 77 -1.08 4.13 -16.44
C ILE A 77 -1.05 2.78 -15.73
N TYR A 78 -0.79 1.70 -16.48
CA TYR A 78 -0.66 0.35 -15.92
C TYR A 78 0.51 0.25 -14.94
N LEU A 79 1.63 0.93 -15.20
CA LEU A 79 2.78 0.97 -14.30
C LEU A 79 2.41 1.57 -12.93
N GLY A 80 1.62 2.64 -12.88
CA GLY A 80 1.16 3.20 -11.61
C GLY A 80 0.35 2.20 -10.78
N ILE A 81 -0.55 1.47 -11.43
CA ILE A 81 -1.35 0.39 -10.80
C ILE A 81 -0.43 -0.73 -10.32
N ILE A 82 0.44 -1.25 -11.19
CA ILE A 82 1.37 -2.34 -10.88
C ILE A 82 2.28 -1.97 -9.71
N ILE A 83 2.82 -0.75 -9.70
CA ILE A 83 3.70 -0.28 -8.63
C ILE A 83 2.98 -0.25 -7.29
N LEU A 84 1.77 0.31 -7.23
CA LEU A 84 1.04 0.34 -5.95
C LEU A 84 0.64 -1.05 -5.46
N PHE A 85 0.15 -1.91 -6.35
CA PHE A 85 -0.15 -3.30 -5.98
C PHE A 85 1.10 -4.03 -5.48
N PHE A 86 2.24 -3.86 -6.14
CA PHE A 86 3.51 -4.45 -5.71
C PHE A 86 3.96 -3.91 -4.34
N LEU A 87 3.94 -2.59 -4.14
CA LEU A 87 4.34 -1.97 -2.88
C LEU A 87 3.45 -2.43 -1.72
N LEU A 88 2.14 -2.44 -1.92
CA LEU A 88 1.21 -2.91 -0.89
C LEU A 88 1.35 -4.40 -0.61
N PHE A 89 1.57 -5.22 -1.63
CA PHE A 89 1.83 -6.65 -1.46
C PHE A 89 3.04 -6.88 -0.55
N GLU A 90 4.16 -6.22 -0.84
CA GLU A 90 5.38 -6.28 -0.02
C GLU A 90 5.17 -5.72 1.39
N GLY A 91 4.40 -4.63 1.51
CA GLY A 91 4.06 -4.02 2.80
C GLY A 91 3.23 -4.95 3.69
N VAL A 92 2.20 -5.59 3.12
CA VAL A 92 1.35 -6.57 3.82
C VAL A 92 2.16 -7.79 4.24
N LEU A 93 2.99 -8.33 3.35
CA LEU A 93 3.90 -9.43 3.69
C LEU A 93 4.81 -9.04 4.85
N THR A 94 5.46 -7.89 4.76
CA THR A 94 6.39 -7.42 5.80
C THR A 94 5.70 -7.26 7.15
N GLY A 95 4.53 -6.61 7.17
CA GLY A 95 3.74 -6.46 8.39
C GLY A 95 3.34 -7.81 8.99
N TYR A 96 2.87 -8.74 8.15
CA TYR A 96 2.52 -10.09 8.60
C TYR A 96 3.73 -10.87 9.13
N PHE A 97 4.89 -10.77 8.48
CA PHE A 97 6.13 -11.37 8.97
C PHE A 97 6.54 -10.82 10.33
N VAL A 98 6.45 -9.50 10.51
CA VAL A 98 6.81 -8.84 11.76
C VAL A 98 5.85 -9.21 12.89
N GLU A 99 4.55 -9.29 12.62
CA GLU A 99 3.56 -9.75 13.61
C GLU A 99 3.85 -11.18 14.06
N ASN A 100 4.10 -12.10 13.12
CA ASN A 100 4.40 -13.48 13.48
C ASN A 100 5.76 -13.64 14.17
N ALA A 101 6.76 -12.84 13.78
CA ALA A 101 8.06 -12.82 14.45
C ALA A 101 7.97 -12.33 15.90
N HIS A 102 6.98 -11.48 16.22
CA HIS A 102 6.74 -11.03 17.59
C HIS A 102 6.33 -12.17 18.53
N TYR A 103 5.60 -13.17 18.03
CA TYR A 103 5.13 -14.31 18.82
C TYR A 103 6.03 -15.55 18.71
N SER A 104 6.47 -15.93 17.51
CA SER A 104 7.43 -17.03 17.25
C SER A 104 7.61 -17.24 15.73
N LEU A 105 8.87 -17.31 15.25
CA LEU A 105 9.18 -17.64 13.84
C LEU A 105 8.65 -19.02 13.39
N PHE A 106 8.29 -19.92 14.32
CA PHE A 106 7.81 -21.27 14.02
C PHE A 106 6.28 -21.36 13.82
N TYR A 107 5.52 -20.29 14.04
CA TYR A 107 4.05 -20.27 13.96
C TYR A 107 3.52 -19.54 12.72
N PHE A 108 4.20 -19.67 11.59
CA PHE A 108 3.76 -19.03 10.36
C PHE A 108 2.54 -19.75 9.77
N ASN A 109 1.35 -19.20 9.97
CA ASN A 109 0.13 -19.78 9.43
C ASN A 109 -0.11 -19.31 7.98
N TRP A 110 0.14 -20.19 7.02
CA TRP A 110 -0.08 -19.89 5.59
C TRP A 110 -1.56 -19.66 5.25
N ASN A 111 -2.49 -20.23 6.02
CA ASN A 111 -3.92 -20.05 5.80
C ASN A 111 -4.36 -18.63 6.16
N ASP A 112 -3.87 -18.09 7.27
CA ASP A 112 -4.18 -16.73 7.71
C ASP A 112 -3.62 -15.71 6.72
N LEU A 113 -2.41 -15.94 6.21
CA LEU A 113 -1.83 -15.11 5.13
C LEU A 113 -2.71 -15.13 3.87
N GLY A 114 -3.22 -16.30 3.47
CA GLY A 114 -4.12 -16.43 2.33
C GLY A 114 -5.44 -15.68 2.52
N ILE A 115 -6.03 -15.72 3.72
CA ILE A 115 -7.23 -14.96 4.08
C ILE A 115 -6.95 -13.46 4.03
N LEU A 116 -5.80 -13.03 4.57
CA LEU A 116 -5.38 -11.63 4.60
C LEU A 116 -5.19 -11.08 3.18
N PHE A 117 -4.63 -11.88 2.27
CA PHE A 117 -4.56 -11.54 0.85
C PHE A 117 -5.92 -11.44 0.17
N LEU A 118 -6.85 -12.36 0.46
CA LEU A 118 -8.21 -12.31 -0.08
C LEU A 118 -8.94 -11.05 0.38
N ILE A 119 -8.85 -10.71 1.66
CA ILE A 119 -9.43 -9.48 2.22
C ILE A 119 -8.80 -8.25 1.54
N PHE A 120 -7.48 -8.23 1.41
CA PHE A 120 -6.77 -7.15 0.73
C PHE A 120 -7.22 -6.98 -0.73
N LEU A 121 -7.33 -8.09 -1.48
CA LEU A 121 -7.70 -8.05 -2.89
C LEU A 121 -9.16 -7.58 -3.09
N ILE A 122 -10.06 -7.96 -2.18
CA ILE A 122 -11.49 -7.63 -2.25
C ILE A 122 -11.77 -6.20 -1.77
N PHE A 123 -11.24 -5.81 -0.60
CA PHE A 123 -11.55 -4.53 0.03
C PHE A 123 -10.53 -3.42 -0.27
N GLY A 124 -9.26 -3.79 -0.43
CA GLY A 124 -8.18 -2.86 -0.80
C GLY A 124 -8.06 -2.65 -2.31
N GLY A 125 -8.42 -3.64 -3.13
CA GLY A 125 -8.17 -3.61 -4.58
C GLY A 125 -8.79 -2.41 -5.32
N ILE A 126 -9.98 -1.95 -4.93
CA ILE A 126 -10.65 -0.83 -5.60
C ILE A 126 -9.97 0.51 -5.30
N GLN A 127 -9.65 0.79 -4.03
CA GLN A 127 -8.94 2.01 -3.65
C GLN A 127 -7.54 2.04 -4.28
N THR A 128 -6.80 0.93 -4.20
CA THR A 128 -5.46 0.78 -4.78
C THR A 128 -5.48 1.00 -6.29
N LEU A 129 -6.51 0.51 -6.98
CA LEU A 129 -6.69 0.73 -8.41
C LEU A 129 -6.91 2.21 -8.73
N GLY A 130 -7.73 2.91 -7.94
CA GLY A 130 -7.97 4.35 -8.10
C GLY A 130 -6.70 5.19 -7.92
N VAL A 131 -5.96 4.96 -6.82
CA VAL A 131 -4.68 5.65 -6.57
C VAL A 131 -3.64 5.26 -7.60
N GLY A 132 -3.65 4.01 -8.07
CA GLY A 132 -2.74 3.49 -9.09
C GLY A 132 -2.93 4.14 -10.45
N ILE A 133 -4.18 4.32 -10.86
CA ILE A 133 -4.53 5.10 -12.07
C ILE A 133 -4.05 6.55 -11.91
N TRP A 134 -4.32 7.18 -10.77
CA TRP A 134 -3.88 8.55 -10.50
C TRP A 134 -2.36 8.69 -10.59
N LEU A 135 -1.61 7.77 -9.97
CA LEU A 135 -0.16 7.73 -10.03
C LEU A 135 0.31 7.58 -11.48
N GLY A 136 -0.25 6.62 -12.21
CA GLY A 136 0.10 6.39 -13.59
C GLY A 136 -0.18 7.59 -14.51
N MET A 137 -1.26 8.34 -14.27
CA MET A 137 -1.53 9.60 -14.97
C MET A 137 -0.50 10.69 -14.62
N ARG A 138 -0.08 10.79 -13.35
CA ARG A 138 0.95 11.75 -12.92
C ARG A 138 2.29 11.41 -13.57
N LEU A 139 2.68 10.14 -13.56
CA LEU A 139 3.89 9.66 -14.22
C LEU A 139 3.86 9.94 -15.73
N ARG A 140 2.68 9.82 -16.36
CA ARG A 140 2.50 10.15 -17.78
C ARG A 140 2.70 11.63 -18.11
N LYS A 141 2.25 12.53 -17.24
CA LYS A 141 2.38 13.98 -17.46
C LYS A 141 3.83 14.47 -17.38
N MET A 142 4.71 13.77 -16.68
CA MET A 142 6.14 14.13 -16.61
C MET A 142 6.80 14.15 -17.98
N LYS A 143 6.41 13.23 -18.88
CA LYS A 143 6.93 13.16 -20.26
C LYS A 143 6.37 14.25 -21.20
N SER A 144 5.30 14.95 -20.82
CA SER A 144 4.73 16.02 -21.64
C SER A 144 5.23 17.42 -21.26
N GLU A 145 5.99 17.53 -20.16
CA GLU A 145 6.58 18.79 -19.67
C GLU A 145 8.06 18.93 -20.05
N GLU A 146 8.63 17.95 -20.76
CA GLU A 146 9.96 17.96 -21.39
C GLU A 146 9.81 18.07 -22.92
#